data_AF-X1Q899-F1
#
_entry.id   AF-X1Q899-F1
#
_cell.length_a   1.000
_cell.length_b   1.000
_cell.length_c   1.000
_cell.angle_alpha   90.00
_cell.angle_beta   90.00
_cell.angle_gamma   90.00
#
_symmetry.space_group_name_H-M   'P 1'
#
loop_
_entity.id
_entity.type
_entity.pdbx_description
1 polymer ?
#
loop_
_entity_poly.entity_id
_entity_poly.type
_entity_poly.pdbx_seq_one_letter_code
_entity_poly.pdbx_strand_id
1 'polypeptide(L)'
;MKRGKKYREAQKLIEPRRLYQLEEAIELVKRGTPFNFDETIELAIRLGTNLKGPAQQIRGDLILPHGTGREVRVLVFAKGDKAKEAKEAGADWVGTQDLI
;
A
#
# COMPACT_ATOMS: atom_id res chain seq x y z
N MET A 1 0.42 -14.75 -22.64
CA MET A 1 -0.48 -13.58 -22.51
C MET A 1 0.09 -12.40 -23.28
N LYS A 2 -0.71 -11.72 -24.11
CA LYS A 2 -0.28 -10.53 -24.86
C LYS A 2 -0.22 -9.33 -23.91
N ARG A 3 0.94 -8.69 -23.78
CA ARG A 3 1.16 -7.51 -22.91
C ARG A 3 1.12 -6.21 -23.73
N GLY A 4 0.68 -5.11 -23.12
CA GLY A 4 0.61 -3.78 -23.74
C GLY A 4 1.98 -3.22 -24.16
N LYS A 5 2.00 -2.17 -24.98
CA LYS A 5 3.26 -1.54 -25.45
C LYS A 5 4.10 -0.98 -24.30
N LYS A 6 3.48 -0.16 -23.44
CA LYS A 6 4.12 0.45 -22.26
C LYS A 6 4.74 -0.58 -21.31
N TYR A 7 4.03 -1.68 -21.05
CA TYR A 7 4.55 -2.79 -20.23
C TYR A 7 5.83 -3.39 -20.83
N ARG A 8 5.83 -3.63 -22.15
CA ARG A 8 7.00 -4.20 -22.84
C ARG A 8 8.19 -3.25 -22.86
N GLU A 9 7.96 -1.94 -22.87
CA GLU A 9 9.03 -0.94 -22.77
C GLU A 9 9.63 -0.92 -21.37
N ALA A 10 8.81 -0.89 -20.32
CA ALA A 10 9.28 -0.96 -18.93
C ALA A 10 10.04 -2.26 -18.64
N GLN A 11 9.57 -3.40 -19.17
CA GLN A 11 10.24 -4.69 -18.98
C GLN A 11 11.67 -4.73 -19.52
N LYS A 12 11.99 -3.94 -20.56
CA LYS A 12 13.36 -3.88 -21.12
C LYS A 12 14.37 -3.23 -20.18
N LEU A 13 13.90 -2.44 -19.20
CA LEU A 13 14.75 -1.81 -18.19
C LEU A 13 15.23 -2.81 -17.13
N ILE A 14 14.60 -4.00 -17.06
CA ILE A 14 14.86 -5.01 -16.03
C ILE A 14 15.55 -6.21 -16.66
N GLU A 15 16.68 -6.61 -16.09
CA GLU A 15 17.41 -7.82 -16.46
C GLU A 15 16.86 -9.03 -15.68
N PRO A 16 16.40 -10.07 -16.38
CA PRO A 16 15.90 -11.27 -15.71
C PRO A 16 17.00 -11.91 -14.85
N ARG A 17 16.65 -12.29 -13.61
CA ARG A 17 17.51 -13.00 -12.65
C ARG A 17 18.68 -12.19 -12.09
N ARG A 18 18.87 -10.94 -12.50
CA ARG A 18 19.80 -10.03 -11.83
C ARG A 18 19.25 -9.66 -10.46
N LEU A 19 20.11 -9.73 -9.44
CA LEU A 19 19.79 -9.22 -8.11
C LEU A 19 20.20 -7.75 -8.06
N TYR A 20 19.21 -6.89 -7.84
CA TYR A 20 19.38 -5.45 -7.70
C TYR A 20 19.55 -5.08 -6.23
N GLN A 21 20.38 -4.08 -5.96
CA GLN A 21 20.36 -3.41 -4.66
C GLN A 21 19.06 -2.61 -4.52
N LEU A 22 18.64 -2.34 -3.29
CA LEU A 22 17.34 -1.72 -3.02
C LEU A 22 17.19 -0.36 -3.72
N GLU A 23 18.24 0.46 -3.67
CA GLU A 23 18.27 1.80 -4.25
C GLU A 23 18.14 1.74 -5.78
N GLU A 24 18.88 0.83 -6.40
CA GLU A 24 18.83 0.60 -7.86
C GLU A 24 17.44 0.09 -8.28
N ALA A 25 16.85 -0.83 -7.50
CA ALA A 25 15.52 -1.35 -7.77
C ALA A 25 14.44 -0.25 -7.69
N ILE A 26 14.50 0.63 -6.68
CA ILE A 26 13.56 1.75 -6.53
C ILE A 26 13.68 2.73 -7.70
N GLU A 27 14.90 3.03 -8.13
CA GLU A 27 15.12 3.92 -9.27
C GLU A 27 14.56 3.33 -10.58
N LEU A 28 14.80 2.04 -10.82
CA LEU A 28 14.26 1.33 -11.99
C LEU A 28 12.73 1.32 -12.01
N VAL A 29 12.09 1.08 -10.85
CA VAL A 29 10.64 1.12 -10.72
C VAL A 29 10.12 2.51 -11.10
N LYS A 30 10.70 3.59 -10.54
CA LYS A 30 10.30 4.98 -10.84
C LYS A 30 10.53 5.39 -12.30
N ARG A 31 11.55 4.86 -12.97
CA ARG A 31 11.78 5.11 -14.41
C ARG A 31 10.78 4.35 -15.28
N GLY A 32 10.29 3.20 -14.80
CA GLY A 32 9.35 2.32 -15.47
C GLY A 32 7.88 2.71 -15.34
N THR A 33 7.54 3.87 -14.75
CA THR A 33 6.17 4.36 -14.51
C THR A 33 5.72 5.38 -15.59
N PRO A 34 5.22 4.97 -16.77
CA PRO A 34 4.83 5.86 -17.87
C PRO A 34 3.42 6.45 -17.72
N PHE A 35 2.95 6.59 -16.48
CA PHE A 35 1.58 6.99 -16.16
C PHE A 35 1.58 8.27 -15.30
N ASN A 36 0.56 9.09 -15.47
CA ASN A 36 0.45 10.43 -14.86
C ASN A 36 -0.34 10.41 -13.54
N PHE A 37 -0.41 9.28 -12.84
CA PHE A 37 -1.14 9.12 -11.58
C PHE A 37 -0.27 8.43 -10.54
N ASP A 38 -0.67 8.53 -9.27
CA ASP A 38 0.06 7.92 -8.16
C ASP A 38 -0.05 6.39 -8.19
N GLU A 39 1.04 5.73 -8.57
CA GLU A 39 1.11 4.28 -8.60
C GLU A 39 1.38 3.68 -7.22
N THR A 40 0.96 2.43 -7.03
CA THR A 40 1.25 1.66 -5.82
C THR A 40 2.36 0.67 -6.11
N ILE A 41 3.41 0.69 -5.29
CA ILE A 41 4.52 -0.28 -5.38
C ILE A 41 4.17 -1.48 -4.51
N GLU A 42 4.22 -2.67 -5.10
CA GLU A 42 4.02 -3.94 -4.40
C GLU A 42 5.35 -4.69 -4.24
N LEU A 43 5.51 -5.34 -3.09
CA LEU A 43 6.66 -6.19 -2.81
C LEU A 43 6.22 -7.66 -2.74
N ALA A 44 6.70 -8.47 -3.67
CA ALA A 44 6.45 -9.91 -3.68
C ALA A 44 7.56 -10.65 -2.93
N ILE A 45 7.23 -11.22 -1.77
CA ILE A 45 8.18 -11.97 -0.93
C ILE A 45 7.81 -13.46 -0.95
N ARG A 46 8.78 -14.31 -1.28
CA ARG A 46 8.63 -15.76 -1.18
C ARG A 46 9.07 -16.21 0.22
N LEU A 47 8.12 -16.58 1.07
CA LEU A 47 8.36 -16.93 2.48
C LEU A 47 8.79 -18.38 2.73
N GLY A 48 8.85 -19.23 1.68
CA GLY A 48 9.34 -20.61 1.80
C GLY A 48 8.46 -21.56 2.64
N THR A 49 7.30 -21.11 3.12
CA THR A 49 6.37 -21.91 3.92
C THR A 49 5.49 -22.82 3.05
N ASN A 50 5.03 -23.95 3.60
CA ASN A 50 4.27 -24.96 2.87
C ASN A 50 2.82 -24.98 3.37
N LEU A 51 1.95 -24.19 2.76
CA LEU A 51 0.57 -23.87 3.17
C LEU A 51 -0.43 -25.04 3.24
N LYS A 52 0.01 -26.29 3.45
CA LYS A 52 -0.84 -27.49 3.51
C LYS A 52 -1.77 -27.55 4.73
N GLY A 53 -1.69 -26.60 5.67
CA GLY A 53 -2.60 -26.53 6.82
C GLY A 53 -2.83 -25.11 7.33
N PRO A 54 -3.95 -24.87 8.05
CA PRO A 54 -4.38 -23.53 8.51
C PRO A 54 -3.39 -22.83 9.45
N ALA A 55 -2.52 -23.58 10.13
CA ALA A 55 -1.51 -23.03 11.04
C ALA A 55 -0.36 -22.28 10.34
N GLN A 56 -0.25 -22.36 9.00
CA GLN A 56 0.84 -21.74 8.24
C GLN A 56 0.43 -20.48 7.47
N GLN A 57 -0.82 -20.03 7.62
CA GLN A 57 -1.24 -18.76 7.05
C GLN A 57 -0.67 -17.60 7.87
N ILE A 58 0.24 -16.84 7.27
CA ILE A 58 0.78 -15.62 7.86
C ILE A 58 -0.19 -14.49 7.54
N ARG A 59 -0.88 -13.99 8.56
CA ARG A 59 -1.67 -12.77 8.51
C ARG A 59 -1.19 -11.86 9.63
N GLY A 60 -0.78 -10.66 9.29
CA GLY A 60 -0.34 -9.67 10.26
C GLY A 60 -0.48 -8.28 9.65
N ASP A 61 -0.57 -7.31 10.54
CA ASP A 61 -0.60 -5.89 10.19
C ASP A 61 0.79 -5.31 10.43
N LEU A 62 1.22 -4.42 9.55
CA LEU A 62 2.49 -3.71 9.67
C LEU A 62 2.23 -2.22 9.62
N ILE A 63 2.71 -1.50 10.63
CA ILE A 63 2.78 -0.05 10.60
C ILE A 63 4.06 0.33 9.85
N LEU A 64 3.92 0.91 8.67
CA LEU A 64 5.07 1.39 7.89
C LEU A 64 5.64 2.65 8.56
N PRO A 65 6.99 2.76 8.69
CA PRO A 65 7.63 3.92 9.35
C PRO A 65 7.35 5.25 8.64
N HIS A 66 7.03 5.20 7.34
CA HIS A 66 6.65 6.38 6.55
C HIS A 66 5.16 6.37 6.15
N GLY A 67 4.35 5.50 6.77
CA GLY A 67 2.97 5.28 6.39
C GLY A 67 2.81 4.73 4.97
N THR A 68 1.59 4.81 4.44
CA THR A 68 1.25 4.40 3.06
C THR A 68 1.45 5.53 2.05
N GLY A 69 1.94 6.70 2.48
CA GLY A 69 2.04 7.90 1.66
C GLY A 69 0.69 8.52 1.27
N ARG A 70 -0.43 7.91 1.69
CA ARG A 70 -1.77 8.47 1.52
C ARG A 70 -2.20 9.19 2.79
N GLU A 71 -2.78 10.37 2.61
CA GLU A 71 -3.43 11.10 3.70
C GLU A 71 -4.69 10.32 4.11
N VAL A 72 -4.61 9.63 5.25
CA VAL A 72 -5.75 8.91 5.82
C VAL A 72 -6.62 9.93 6.52
N ARG A 73 -7.82 10.16 5.99
CA ARG A 73 -8.84 11.00 6.64
C ARG A 73 -9.80 10.10 7.40
N VAL A 74 -9.94 10.34 8.70
CA VAL A 74 -10.76 9.55 9.61
C VAL A 74 -12.04 10.31 9.97
N LEU A 75 -13.18 9.77 9.55
CA LEU A 75 -14.51 10.24 9.91
C LEU A 75 -15.13 9.28 10.92
N VAL A 76 -15.48 9.78 12.12
CA VAL A 76 -16.10 8.99 13.18
C VAL A 76 -17.55 9.39 13.37
N PHE A 77 -18.45 8.40 13.29
CA PHE A 77 -19.87 8.58 13.61
C PHE A 77 -20.12 8.26 15.09
N ALA A 78 -20.27 9.29 15.92
CA ALA A 78 -20.51 9.12 17.36
C ALA A 78 -21.40 10.24 17.93
N LYS A 79 -22.14 9.93 19.01
CA LYS A 79 -22.97 10.88 19.76
C LYS A 79 -22.47 11.00 21.20
N GLY A 80 -22.69 12.16 21.82
CA GLY A 80 -22.41 12.38 23.25
C GLY A 80 -20.92 12.28 23.58
N ASP A 81 -20.58 11.62 24.69
CA ASP A 81 -19.21 11.58 25.22
C ASP A 81 -18.22 10.87 24.30
N LYS A 82 -18.67 9.85 23.56
CA LYS A 82 -17.85 9.17 22.54
C LYS A 82 -17.45 10.07 21.37
N ALA A 83 -18.21 11.14 21.10
CA ALA A 83 -17.84 12.12 20.09
C ALA A 83 -16.69 13.02 20.57
N LYS A 84 -16.65 13.34 21.87
CA LYS A 84 -15.54 14.09 22.48
C LYS A 84 -14.27 13.25 22.52
N GLU A 85 -14.39 11.99 22.97
CA GLU A 85 -13.28 11.04 22.95
C GLU A 85 -12.71 10.84 21.55
N ALA A 86 -13.56 10.73 20.52
CA ALA A 86 -13.10 10.61 19.12
C ALA A 86 -12.36 11.85 18.62
N LYS A 87 -12.81 13.05 19.02
CA LYS A 87 -12.17 14.32 18.67
C LYS A 87 -10.82 14.46 19.38
N GLU A 88 -10.74 14.07 20.65
CA GLU A 88 -9.50 14.08 21.44
C GLU A 88 -8.49 13.02 20.95
N ALA A 89 -8.97 11.89 20.44
CA ALA A 89 -8.16 10.84 19.83
C ALA A 89 -7.61 11.20 18.44
N GLY A 90 -7.99 12.36 17.88
CA GLY A 90 -7.45 12.86 16.61
C GLY A 90 -8.25 12.46 15.36
N ALA A 91 -9.56 12.23 15.48
CA ALA A 91 -10.41 12.10 14.30
C ALA A 91 -10.54 13.45 13.55
N ASP A 92 -10.35 13.43 12.23
CA ASP A 92 -10.46 14.63 11.38
C ASP A 92 -11.90 15.18 11.36
N TRP A 93 -12.89 14.29 11.43
CA TRP A 93 -14.31 14.65 11.41
C TRP A 93 -15.09 13.79 12.40
N VAL A 94 -15.98 14.42 13.16
CA VAL A 94 -16.91 13.73 14.07
C VAL A 94 -18.29 14.32 13.90
N GLY A 95 -19.29 13.48 13.61
CA GLY A 95 -20.66 13.95 13.44
C GLY A 95 -21.67 12.81 13.33
N THR A 96 -22.95 13.16 13.15
CA THR A 96 -24.03 12.18 12.96
C THR A 96 -24.90 12.49 11.76
N GLN A 97 -26.09 13.05 11.92
CA GLN A 97 -27.00 13.30 10.80
C GLN A 97 -26.50 14.36 9.82
N ASP A 98 -25.59 15.23 10.25
CA ASP A 98 -25.05 16.32 9.42
C ASP A 98 -23.99 15.86 8.41
N LEU A 99 -23.58 14.57 8.47
CA LEU A 99 -22.56 13.97 7.61
C LEU A 99 -23.10 12.78 6.80
N ILE A 100 -24.43 12.62 6.73
CA ILE A 100 -25.16 11.60 5.93
C ILE A 100 -25.69 12.25 4.65
#